data_AF-A0A7Y5IYJ0-F1
#
_entry.id   AF-A0A7Y5IYJ0-F1
#
_cell.length_a   1.000
_cell.length_b   1.000
_cell.length_c   1.000
_cell.angle_alpha   90.00
_cell.angle_beta   90.00
_cell.angle_gamma   90.00
#
_symmetry.space_group_name_H-M   'P 1'
#
loop_
_entity.id
_entity.type
_entity.pdbx_description
1 polymer ?
#
loop_
_entity_poly.entity_id
_entity_poly.type
_entity_poly.pdbx_seq_one_letter_code
_entity_poly.pdbx_strand_id
1 'polypeptide(L)'
;MKFPSLFFSVALGAGLFFSACQNNGPDSKNSPVETTGTQPVTTPITPQAVPTDPAKPVEPAQNASGVWHYTCSQGCEGGAGSAVACAKCGTMLVHNAAYHNTQTAPTTATQAPSIATQPAVTTPTKEPAQNAKGVWHYTCASGCAGGAGSATACAKCGKTLVHNGAYHQ
;
A
#
# COMPACT_ATOMS: atom_id res chain seq x y z
N MET A 1 -10.37 48.94 -17.84
CA MET A 1 -11.51 48.46 -18.67
C MET A 1 -12.40 47.63 -17.77
N LYS A 2 -13.69 47.95 -17.75
CA LYS A 2 -14.74 47.48 -16.82
C LYS A 2 -15.64 46.52 -17.59
N PHE A 3 -15.91 45.32 -17.08
CA PHE A 3 -17.07 44.53 -17.52
C PHE A 3 -17.79 43.95 -16.29
N PRO A 4 -19.14 44.08 -16.21
CA PRO A 4 -19.90 43.82 -15.00
C PRO A 4 -20.48 42.41 -14.92
N SER A 5 -20.89 42.13 -13.69
CA SER A 5 -21.70 41.04 -13.15
C SER A 5 -22.95 40.67 -13.97
N LEU A 6 -23.29 39.38 -14.03
CA LEU A 6 -24.66 38.93 -14.25
C LEU A 6 -24.94 37.67 -13.40
N PHE A 7 -25.87 37.86 -12.49
CA PHE A 7 -26.47 36.90 -11.56
C PHE A 7 -27.29 35.86 -12.32
N PHE A 8 -27.25 34.59 -11.87
CA PHE A 8 -28.45 33.75 -11.84
C PHE A 8 -28.39 32.79 -10.65
N SER A 9 -29.15 33.14 -9.62
CA SER A 9 -29.56 32.23 -8.55
C SER A 9 -30.75 31.42 -9.03
N VAL A 10 -30.70 30.09 -8.91
CA VAL A 10 -31.89 29.26 -8.72
C VAL A 10 -31.59 28.24 -7.62
N ALA A 11 -32.39 28.35 -6.57
CA ALA A 11 -32.46 27.50 -5.40
C ALA A 11 -33.37 26.28 -5.64
N LEU A 12 -33.53 25.48 -4.58
CA LEU A 12 -34.36 24.27 -4.38
C LEU A 12 -33.66 22.95 -4.72
N GLY A 13 -33.66 21.93 -3.86
CA GLY A 13 -34.45 21.75 -2.66
C GLY A 13 -33.93 20.65 -1.73
N ALA A 14 -34.44 20.71 -0.51
CA ALA A 14 -34.18 19.84 0.62
C ALA A 14 -34.67 18.41 0.41
N GLY A 15 -34.01 17.47 1.08
CA GLY A 15 -34.46 16.08 1.21
C GLY A 15 -33.63 15.34 2.26
N LEU A 16 -33.93 15.59 3.54
CA LEU A 16 -33.53 14.73 4.65
C LEU A 16 -34.38 13.45 4.61
N PHE A 17 -33.75 12.29 4.51
CA PHE A 17 -34.30 11.04 5.07
C PHE A 17 -33.16 10.20 5.64
N PHE A 18 -33.13 10.12 6.97
CA PHE A 18 -32.49 9.04 7.69
C PHE A 18 -33.35 7.78 7.49
N SER A 19 -32.73 6.68 7.05
CA SER A 19 -33.28 5.34 7.26
C SER A 19 -32.16 4.42 7.69
N ALA A 20 -32.08 4.19 9.00
CA ALA A 20 -31.36 3.09 9.60
C ALA A 20 -32.12 1.80 9.29
N CYS A 21 -31.49 0.85 8.59
CA CYS A 21 -31.95 -0.54 8.59
C CYS A 21 -31.05 -1.35 9.51
N GLN A 22 -31.62 -1.64 10.68
CA GLN A 22 -31.19 -2.61 11.67
C GLN A 22 -31.18 -4.01 11.02
N ASN A 23 -30.01 -4.65 10.92
CA ASN A 23 -29.89 -6.03 10.41
C ASN A 23 -30.01 -7.03 11.56
N ASN A 24 -31.15 -7.72 11.67
CA ASN A 24 -31.34 -8.86 12.56
C ASN A 24 -31.92 -10.05 11.80
N GLY A 25 -31.11 -11.11 11.68
CA GLY A 25 -31.53 -12.51 11.77
C GLY A 25 -32.24 -13.16 10.58
N PRO A 26 -32.15 -14.50 10.45
CA PRO A 26 -32.24 -15.22 9.17
C PRO A 26 -33.57 -15.97 8.98
N ASP A 27 -33.68 -16.57 7.79
CA ASP A 27 -34.50 -17.73 7.39
C ASP A 27 -35.52 -17.55 6.25
N SER A 28 -35.24 -18.34 5.19
CA SER A 28 -36.18 -19.27 4.55
C SER A 28 -37.14 -18.78 3.44
N LYS A 29 -36.81 -19.10 2.17
CA LYS A 29 -37.46 -20.13 1.30
C LYS A 29 -37.51 -19.76 -0.21
N ASN A 30 -36.94 -20.66 -1.03
CA ASN A 30 -37.27 -21.00 -2.43
C ASN A 30 -38.80 -21.20 -2.63
N SER A 31 -39.50 -21.05 -3.76
CA SER A 31 -39.28 -20.81 -5.22
C SER A 31 -40.66 -20.36 -5.83
N PRO A 32 -41.01 -20.59 -7.11
CA PRO A 32 -40.71 -19.79 -8.32
C PRO A 32 -41.98 -19.27 -9.05
N VAL A 33 -41.91 -18.17 -9.82
CA VAL A 33 -42.91 -17.83 -10.87
C VAL A 33 -42.25 -17.04 -12.03
N GLU A 34 -42.34 -17.63 -13.24
CA GLU A 34 -42.18 -17.08 -14.62
C GLU A 34 -43.00 -15.79 -14.87
N THR A 35 -42.87 -14.93 -15.89
CA THR A 35 -42.01 -14.69 -17.08
C THR A 35 -42.54 -13.34 -17.62
N THR A 36 -41.68 -12.43 -18.13
CA THR A 36 -41.84 -11.72 -19.43
C THR A 36 -40.75 -10.66 -19.62
N GLY A 37 -39.74 -11.03 -20.42
CA GLY A 37 -39.32 -10.22 -21.58
C GLY A 37 -38.46 -8.97 -21.38
N THR A 38 -37.16 -9.14 -21.14
CA THR A 38 -36.11 -8.38 -21.85
C THR A 38 -34.85 -9.23 -21.89
N GLN A 39 -34.36 -9.56 -23.08
CA GLN A 39 -33.20 -10.46 -23.27
C GLN A 39 -31.91 -9.81 -22.70
N PRO A 40 -31.22 -10.44 -21.74
CA PRO A 40 -29.80 -10.20 -21.54
C PRO A 40 -29.03 -11.11 -22.50
N VAL A 41 -28.12 -10.51 -23.26
CA VAL A 41 -27.10 -11.25 -24.02
C VAL A 41 -26.25 -12.03 -23.02
N THR A 42 -26.53 -13.32 -22.89
CA THR A 42 -25.75 -14.28 -22.10
C THR A 42 -24.53 -14.69 -22.92
N THR A 43 -23.47 -13.89 -22.85
CA THR A 43 -22.13 -14.43 -23.11
C THR A 43 -21.76 -15.31 -21.93
N PRO A 44 -21.37 -16.58 -22.12
CA PRO A 44 -20.84 -17.38 -21.02
C PRO A 44 -19.53 -16.75 -20.54
N ILE A 45 -19.56 -16.10 -19.38
CA ILE A 45 -18.35 -15.73 -18.65
C ILE A 45 -17.78 -17.01 -18.04
N THR A 46 -16.97 -17.73 -18.81
CA THR A 46 -16.04 -18.70 -18.25
C THR A 46 -15.25 -17.97 -17.17
N PRO A 47 -15.20 -18.46 -15.91
CA PRO A 47 -14.30 -17.91 -14.91
C PRO A 47 -12.88 -18.04 -15.45
N GLN A 48 -12.31 -16.93 -15.94
CA GLN A 48 -10.89 -16.90 -16.25
C GLN A 48 -10.18 -17.11 -14.92
N ALA A 49 -9.45 -18.22 -14.82
CA ALA A 49 -8.52 -18.44 -13.74
C ALA A 49 -7.63 -17.20 -13.65
N VAL A 50 -7.68 -16.51 -12.52
CA VAL A 50 -6.70 -15.46 -12.20
C VAL A 50 -5.34 -16.15 -12.31
N PRO A 51 -4.41 -15.66 -13.14
CA PRO A 51 -3.06 -16.21 -13.16
C PRO A 51 -2.53 -16.12 -11.74
N THR A 52 -2.30 -17.26 -11.11
CA THR A 52 -1.52 -17.33 -9.87
C THR A 52 -0.10 -17.00 -10.29
N ASP A 53 0.22 -15.70 -10.26
CA ASP A 53 1.58 -15.23 -10.40
C ASP A 53 2.43 -16.00 -9.37
N PRO A 54 3.57 -16.58 -9.76
CA PRO A 54 4.42 -17.31 -8.83
C PRO A 54 4.67 -16.43 -7.60
N ALA A 55 4.47 -16.98 -6.40
CA ALA A 55 4.71 -16.25 -5.16
C ALA A 55 6.14 -15.67 -5.22
N LYS A 56 6.23 -14.34 -5.36
CA LYS A 56 7.51 -13.65 -5.44
C LYS A 56 8.32 -14.00 -4.19
N PRO A 57 9.64 -14.27 -4.31
CA PRO A 57 10.48 -14.59 -3.17
C PRO A 57 10.30 -13.55 -2.06
N VAL A 58 10.12 -14.04 -0.83
CA VAL A 58 10.05 -13.16 0.35
C VAL A 58 11.38 -12.41 0.44
N GLU A 59 11.29 -11.08 0.41
CA GLU A 59 12.44 -10.22 0.57
C GLU A 59 13.03 -10.38 1.98
N PRO A 60 14.35 -10.65 2.11
CA PRO A 60 14.99 -10.79 3.41
C PRO A 60 14.82 -9.55 4.29
N ALA A 61 14.86 -9.74 5.61
CA ALA A 61 14.84 -8.60 6.53
C ALA A 61 16.15 -7.80 6.51
N GLN A 62 17.25 -8.47 6.19
CA GLN A 62 18.58 -7.87 6.04
C GLN A 62 19.19 -8.28 4.70
N ASN A 63 19.91 -7.35 4.08
CA ASN A 63 20.70 -7.67 2.88
C ASN A 63 22.00 -8.40 3.26
N ALA A 64 22.79 -8.80 2.26
CA ALA A 64 24.04 -9.52 2.48
C ALA A 64 25.09 -8.72 3.30
N SER A 65 24.94 -7.40 3.39
CA SER A 65 25.78 -6.51 4.20
C SER A 65 25.24 -6.29 5.62
N GLY A 66 24.16 -6.99 6.01
CA GLY A 66 23.54 -6.85 7.34
C GLY A 66 22.68 -5.60 7.51
N VAL A 67 22.45 -4.82 6.45
CA VAL A 67 21.59 -3.62 6.49
C VAL A 67 20.14 -4.08 6.56
N TRP A 68 19.39 -3.58 7.54
CA TRP A 68 17.95 -3.85 7.69
C TRP A 68 17.12 -3.11 6.65
N HIS A 69 16.07 -3.76 6.15
CA HIS A 69 15.13 -3.17 5.21
C HIS A 69 14.26 -2.09 5.87
N TYR A 70 13.77 -2.34 7.09
CA TYR A 70 13.05 -1.36 7.89
C TYR A 70 13.74 -1.13 9.23
N THR A 71 13.96 0.13 9.60
CA THR A 71 14.68 0.55 10.80
C THR A 71 13.88 1.50 11.68
N CYS A 72 14.28 1.64 12.94
CA CYS A 72 13.62 2.54 13.87
C CYS A 72 14.10 3.98 13.66
N SER A 73 13.17 4.91 13.41
CA SER A 73 13.49 6.35 13.29
C SER A 73 14.00 6.97 14.58
N GLN A 74 13.75 6.33 15.73
CA GLN A 74 14.25 6.73 17.04
C GLN A 74 15.64 6.16 17.35
N GLY A 75 16.28 5.48 16.40
CA GLY A 75 17.63 4.93 16.58
C GLY A 75 17.70 3.69 17.47
N CYS A 76 16.58 3.00 17.71
CA CYS A 76 16.63 1.70 18.39
C CYS A 76 17.39 0.68 17.54
N GLU A 77 18.13 -0.19 18.23
CA GLU A 77 18.80 -1.34 17.62
C GLU A 77 17.80 -2.29 16.93
N GLY A 78 18.25 -2.91 15.83
CA GLY A 78 17.47 -3.89 15.07
C GLY A 78 16.59 -3.29 13.96
N GLY A 79 15.70 -4.13 13.43
CA GLY A 79 14.84 -3.79 12.31
C GLY A 79 13.92 -4.96 11.91
N ALA A 80 13.29 -4.86 10.74
CA ALA A 80 12.44 -5.90 10.18
C ALA A 80 12.46 -5.90 8.65
N GLY A 81 11.88 -6.93 8.04
CA GLY A 81 11.63 -6.99 6.59
C GLY A 81 10.36 -6.26 6.14
N SER A 82 9.63 -5.64 7.08
CA SER A 82 8.37 -4.94 6.79
C SER A 82 8.14 -3.78 7.76
N ALA A 83 7.24 -2.87 7.39
CA ALA A 83 6.79 -1.77 8.25
C ALA A 83 5.92 -2.30 9.40
N VAL A 84 6.55 -2.75 10.48
CA VAL A 84 5.91 -3.18 11.73
C VAL A 84 6.31 -2.27 12.89
N ALA A 85 5.68 -2.42 14.05
CA ALA A 85 6.07 -1.68 15.25
C ALA A 85 7.45 -2.12 15.75
N CYS A 86 8.29 -1.15 16.13
CA CYS A 86 9.58 -1.39 16.76
C CYS A 86 9.36 -2.09 18.11
N ALA A 87 10.04 -3.23 18.33
CA ALA A 87 9.92 -3.99 19.58
C ALA A 87 10.36 -3.22 20.83
N LYS A 88 11.15 -2.14 20.68
CA LYS A 88 11.67 -1.34 21.80
C LYS A 88 10.79 -0.14 22.15
N CYS A 89 10.31 0.58 21.15
CA CYS A 89 9.61 1.86 21.36
C CYS A 89 8.19 1.91 20.78
N GLY A 90 7.72 0.83 20.15
CA GLY A 90 6.38 0.74 19.54
C GLY A 90 6.18 1.60 18.28
N THR A 91 7.13 2.47 17.92
CA THR A 91 7.05 3.30 16.72
C THR A 91 7.14 2.44 15.46
N MET A 92 6.34 2.74 14.45
CA MET A 92 6.40 2.04 13.16
C MET A 92 7.80 2.18 12.54
N LEU A 93 8.38 1.05 12.16
CA LEU A 93 9.64 1.02 11.44
C LEU A 93 9.48 1.68 10.07
N VAL A 94 10.49 2.44 9.68
CA VAL A 94 10.54 3.18 8.42
C VAL A 94 11.45 2.47 7.43
N HIS A 95 11.17 2.62 6.14
CA HIS A 95 12.01 2.08 5.09
C HIS A 95 13.42 2.66 5.17
N ASN A 96 14.43 1.79 5.06
CA ASN A 96 15.83 2.15 5.05
C ASN A 96 16.37 2.13 3.62
N ALA A 97 16.53 3.30 3.02
CA ALA A 97 17.03 3.43 1.64
C ALA A 97 18.41 2.78 1.42
N ALA A 98 19.24 2.65 2.46
CA ALA A 98 20.54 1.98 2.33
C ALA A 98 20.44 0.47 2.06
N TYR A 99 19.27 -0.15 2.30
CA TYR A 99 19.05 -1.57 2.08
C TYR A 99 19.23 -1.97 0.60
N HIS A 100 18.77 -1.14 -0.33
CA HIS A 100 18.86 -1.36 -1.77
C HIS A 100 20.15 -0.81 -2.40
N ASN A 101 20.96 -0.08 -1.64
CA ASN A 101 22.26 0.39 -2.12
C ASN A 101 23.27 -0.76 -2.05
N THR A 102 23.23 -1.64 -3.04
CA THR A 102 24.25 -2.68 -3.21
C THR A 102 25.57 -2.06 -3.63
N GLN A 103 26.33 -1.52 -2.68
CA GLN A 103 27.76 -1.41 -2.89
C GLN A 103 28.34 -2.79 -2.63
N THR A 104 28.83 -3.43 -3.70
CA THR A 104 29.56 -4.69 -3.64
C THR A 104 30.75 -4.51 -2.71
N ALA A 105 30.64 -5.00 -1.48
CA ALA A 105 31.77 -5.11 -0.57
C ALA A 105 32.05 -6.60 -0.32
N PRO A 106 33.32 -7.02 -0.23
CA PRO A 106 33.69 -8.42 -0.22
C PRO A 106 33.18 -9.12 1.03
N THR A 107 32.75 -10.35 0.84
CA THR A 107 32.40 -11.30 1.90
C THR A 107 33.53 -11.40 2.91
N THR A 108 33.28 -11.03 4.17
CA THR A 108 34.00 -11.59 5.31
C THR A 108 33.00 -11.75 6.44
N ALA A 109 32.56 -12.98 6.64
CA ALA A 109 31.86 -13.37 7.85
C ALA A 109 32.85 -13.32 9.02
N THR A 110 32.53 -12.60 10.09
CA THR A 110 32.95 -12.91 11.47
C THR A 110 32.04 -12.17 12.44
N GLN A 111 31.65 -12.88 13.50
CA GLN A 111 30.75 -12.48 14.59
C GLN A 111 31.28 -11.25 15.37
N ALA A 112 30.35 -10.52 15.98
CA ALA A 112 30.57 -9.37 16.87
C ALA A 112 31.49 -9.73 18.09
N PRO A 113 32.20 -8.77 18.74
CA PRO A 113 31.54 -7.67 19.46
C PRO A 113 32.21 -6.27 19.41
N SER A 114 31.34 -5.25 19.40
CA SER A 114 31.37 -3.93 20.06
C SER A 114 32.33 -2.79 19.66
N ILE A 115 31.75 -1.58 19.79
CA ILE A 115 32.25 -0.21 19.68
C ILE A 115 32.51 0.30 18.26
N ALA A 116 31.43 0.69 17.56
CA ALA A 116 31.51 1.48 16.35
C ALA A 116 31.34 2.97 16.68
N THR A 117 32.38 3.75 16.40
CA THR A 117 32.27 5.19 16.15
C THR A 117 31.22 5.38 15.04
N GLN A 118 30.09 5.96 15.40
CA GLN A 118 28.94 6.12 14.50
C GLN A 118 29.34 7.03 13.32
N PRO A 119 29.20 6.58 12.05
CA PRO A 119 29.31 7.48 10.92
C PRO A 119 28.27 8.59 11.06
N ALA A 120 28.66 9.82 10.74
CA ALA A 120 27.79 10.99 10.82
C ALA A 120 26.44 10.70 10.15
N VAL A 121 25.36 10.96 10.89
CA VAL A 121 23.98 10.78 10.44
C VAL A 121 23.70 11.82 9.34
N THR A 122 24.01 11.47 8.09
CA THR A 122 23.39 12.15 6.95
C THR A 122 21.92 11.79 6.99
N THR A 123 21.07 12.80 7.17
CA THR A 123 19.62 12.64 7.12
C THR A 123 19.28 12.03 5.75
N PRO A 124 18.73 10.80 5.69
CA PRO A 124 18.47 10.15 4.42
C PRO A 124 17.44 10.99 3.65
N THR A 125 17.78 11.30 2.40
CA THR A 125 16.84 11.93 1.46
C THR A 125 15.57 11.12 1.43
N LYS A 126 14.43 11.76 1.69
CA LYS A 126 13.12 11.12 1.64
C LYS A 126 12.94 10.48 0.27
N GLU A 127 12.75 9.17 0.26
CA GLU A 127 12.53 8.42 -0.97
C GLU A 127 11.27 8.90 -1.70
N PRO A 128 11.33 9.16 -3.02
CA PRO A 128 10.16 9.55 -3.79
C PRO A 128 9.04 8.52 -3.72
N ALA A 129 7.79 8.97 -3.93
CA ALA A 129 6.67 8.05 -3.99
C ALA A 129 6.63 7.26 -5.32
N GLN A 130 7.18 7.86 -6.39
CA GLN A 130 7.33 7.25 -7.70
C GLN A 130 8.77 7.40 -8.19
N ASN A 131 9.28 6.39 -8.88
CA ASN A 131 10.58 6.48 -9.54
C ASN A 131 10.48 7.31 -10.83
N ALA A 132 11.60 7.52 -11.52
CA ALA A 132 11.65 8.28 -12.77
C ALA A 132 10.81 7.66 -13.91
N LYS A 133 10.45 6.38 -13.80
CA LYS A 133 9.58 5.65 -14.75
C LYS A 133 8.08 5.77 -14.37
N GLY A 134 7.75 6.49 -13.29
CA GLY A 134 6.39 6.62 -12.77
C GLY A 134 5.88 5.40 -11.98
N VAL A 135 6.74 4.42 -11.70
CA VAL A 135 6.38 3.25 -10.90
C VAL A 135 6.26 3.66 -9.44
N TRP A 136 5.14 3.33 -8.80
CA TRP A 136 4.91 3.61 -7.38
C TRP A 136 5.72 2.68 -6.47
N HIS A 137 6.22 3.21 -5.36
CA HIS A 137 6.93 2.44 -4.34
C HIS A 137 5.99 1.48 -3.59
N TYR A 138 4.78 1.93 -3.23
CA TYR A 138 3.74 1.08 -2.66
C TYR A 138 2.47 1.12 -3.50
N THR A 139 1.91 -0.05 -3.81
CA THR A 139 0.73 -0.21 -4.68
C THR A 139 -0.38 -1.00 -3.98
N CYS A 140 -1.60 -0.89 -4.52
CA CYS A 140 -2.74 -1.63 -3.99
C CYS A 140 -2.73 -3.07 -4.53
N ALA A 141 -2.66 -4.05 -3.63
CA ALA A 141 -2.75 -5.47 -4.00
C ALA A 141 -4.09 -5.86 -4.66
N SER A 142 -5.14 -5.06 -4.47
CA SER A 142 -6.44 -5.24 -5.12
C SER A 142 -6.53 -4.57 -6.51
N GLY A 143 -5.41 -4.08 -7.06
CA GLY A 143 -5.38 -3.48 -8.39
C GLY A 143 -6.01 -2.09 -8.49
N CYS A 144 -6.22 -1.40 -7.37
CA CYS A 144 -6.69 -0.01 -7.42
C CYS A 144 -5.63 0.90 -8.06
N ALA A 145 -6.07 1.85 -8.88
CA ALA A 145 -5.18 2.86 -9.46
C ALA A 145 -4.53 3.74 -8.37
N GLY A 146 -3.25 4.04 -8.54
CA GLY A 146 -2.45 4.88 -7.65
C GLY A 146 -1.51 4.11 -6.71
N GLY A 147 -0.91 4.83 -5.76
CA GLY A 147 0.05 4.29 -4.80
C GLY A 147 0.51 5.35 -3.79
N ALA A 148 1.56 5.04 -3.04
CA ALA A 148 2.20 5.97 -2.11
C ALA A 148 3.69 5.68 -1.96
N GLY A 149 4.41 6.58 -1.28
CA GLY A 149 5.80 6.37 -0.87
C GLY A 149 5.97 5.58 0.43
N SER A 150 4.88 5.06 0.99
CA SER A 150 4.87 4.32 2.27
C SER A 150 3.70 3.35 2.35
N ALA A 151 3.76 2.39 3.26
CA ALA A 151 2.69 1.43 3.57
C ALA A 151 1.49 2.08 4.29
N THR A 152 0.80 3.02 3.61
CA THR A 152 -0.42 3.69 4.09
C THR A 152 -1.67 3.02 3.53
N ALA A 153 -2.86 3.40 4.02
CA ALA A 153 -4.12 2.92 3.47
C ALA A 153 -4.34 3.39 2.01
N CYS A 154 -4.81 2.49 1.16
CA CYS A 154 -5.24 2.80 -0.19
C CYS A 154 -6.47 3.71 -0.16
N ALA A 155 -6.41 4.85 -0.86
CA ALA A 155 -7.51 5.82 -0.90
C ALA A 155 -8.83 5.26 -1.50
N LYS A 156 -8.78 4.13 -2.21
CA LYS A 156 -9.95 3.51 -2.86
C LYS A 156 -10.60 2.41 -2.04
N CYS A 157 -9.80 1.54 -1.41
CA CYS A 157 -10.31 0.34 -0.74
C CYS A 157 -9.93 0.26 0.75
N GLY A 158 -9.19 1.23 1.29
CA GLY A 158 -8.77 1.29 2.68
C GLY A 158 -7.70 0.27 3.10
N LYS A 159 -7.38 -0.72 2.25
CA LYS A 159 -6.35 -1.72 2.54
C LYS A 159 -4.96 -1.09 2.51
N THR A 160 -4.07 -1.55 3.39
CA THR A 160 -2.67 -1.12 3.40
C THR A 160 -2.00 -1.42 2.06
N LEU A 161 -1.31 -0.41 1.52
CA LEU A 161 -0.53 -0.55 0.30
C LEU A 161 0.67 -1.47 0.56
N VAL A 162 1.00 -2.30 -0.42
CA VAL A 162 2.08 -3.28 -0.36
C VAL A 162 3.29 -2.76 -1.12
N HIS A 163 4.48 -3.16 -0.70
CA HIS A 163 5.72 -2.81 -1.39
C HIS A 163 5.70 -3.33 -2.83
N ASN A 164 6.05 -2.45 -3.78
CA ASN A 164 6.15 -2.77 -5.18
C ASN A 164 7.61 -2.94 -5.58
N GLY A 165 8.09 -4.18 -5.62
CA GLY A 165 9.49 -4.44 -5.99
C GLY A 165 9.88 -4.03 -7.40
N ALA A 166 8.96 -3.63 -8.29
CA ALA A 166 9.32 -3.04 -9.60
C ALA A 166 9.84 -1.60 -9.47
N TYR A 167 9.65 -0.97 -8.32
CA TYR A 167 10.09 0.41 -8.06
C TYR A 167 11.62 0.56 -8.11
N HIS A 168 12.36 -0.46 -7.66
CA HIS A 168 13.84 -0.46 -7.63
C HIS A 168 14.51 -1.03 -8.89
N GLN A 169 13.73 -1.29 -9.96
CA GLN A 169 14.19 -1.88 -11.23
C GLN A 169 14.46 -0.82 -12.30
#